data_AF-A0A851VR04-F1
#
_entry.id   AF-A0A851VR04-F1
#
_cell.length_a   1.000
_cell.length_b   1.000
_cell.length_c   1.000
_cell.angle_alpha   90.00
_cell.angle_beta   90.00
_cell.angle_gamma   90.00
#
_symmetry.space_group_name_H-M   'P 1'
#
loop_
_entity.id
_entity.type
_entity.pdbx_description
1 polymer ?
#
loop_
_entity_poly.entity_id
_entity_poly.type
_entity_poly.pdbx_seq_one_letter_code
_entity_poly.pdbx_strand_id
1 'polypeptide(L)'
;MAHETFAFSSSALRSLRLQRELLERDDRRRALARASAPRRPLPAPPRAPPSPPRRRQFCRDPAVHNALYAGDLPRVQNIFKDEATANLVLEMVSEELVWSPEQGLWVLSPRRQHTSALRIAAARGYEDCARHLLLRGAAVDAVVGGRAPLHDSAAAPHPNCARLLLAFGADPNVLSADGSAPLHLCTAPHSLRCAELLLAHGAQVNLGTRERQVTALHVAARQGLVAHVELYLHHGADPSQRTHQGETPLNAAAAAAERPEDAERFLLVAERLLAAGAEPGAAGRKGHTPLHNACANGSPALARLLLRHGADATVPNSAGDTPMDCALHAVPEYREQRPEETIALLLDHGALPAHPKVGKGVAGTRGGGSGAVAGVTRLCPQMLRLCCQHPPALEVMLNAYDRVPPAESWVEAVPPELWEEHQEFYASAVRMAGRPRRLQHLARVAIRRHLGARCHTAVPKLALPPSLRRYLQLPIEGLIS
;
A
#
# COMPACT_ATOMS: atom_id res chain seq x y z
N MET A 1 -15.99 -31.39 -71.91
CA MET A 1 -14.84 -31.46 -70.97
C MET A 1 -14.23 -30.06 -70.94
N ALA A 2 -14.76 -29.15 -70.13
CA ALA A 2 -14.32 -27.75 -70.10
C ALA A 2 -13.16 -27.60 -69.11
N HIS A 3 -12.00 -27.19 -69.62
CA HIS A 3 -10.84 -26.79 -68.81
C HIS A 3 -11.10 -25.40 -68.24
N GLU A 4 -11.64 -25.32 -67.02
CA GLU A 4 -11.70 -24.06 -66.27
C GLU A 4 -10.38 -23.84 -65.53
N THR A 5 -9.42 -23.22 -66.22
CA THR A 5 -8.24 -22.62 -65.58
C THR A 5 -8.67 -21.40 -64.78
N PHE A 6 -8.71 -21.52 -63.45
CA PHE A 6 -8.90 -20.39 -62.53
C PHE A 6 -7.77 -19.36 -62.74
N ALA A 7 -8.10 -18.22 -63.35
CA ALA A 7 -7.19 -17.09 -63.46
C ALA A 7 -7.12 -16.37 -62.09
N PHE A 8 -6.00 -16.51 -61.38
CA PHE A 8 -5.77 -15.74 -60.16
C PHE A 8 -5.70 -14.24 -60.48
N SER A 9 -6.46 -13.43 -59.75
CA SER A 9 -6.39 -11.98 -59.87
C SER A 9 -4.98 -11.46 -59.53
N SER A 10 -4.61 -10.31 -60.10
CA SER A 10 -3.30 -9.69 -59.84
C SER A 10 -3.08 -9.33 -58.36
N SER A 11 -4.16 -9.20 -57.57
CA SER A 11 -4.11 -9.04 -56.12
C SER A 11 -3.85 -10.36 -55.40
N ALA A 12 -4.45 -11.47 -55.85
CA ALA A 12 -4.20 -12.81 -55.30
C ALA A 12 -2.75 -13.25 -55.54
N LEU A 13 -2.20 -13.00 -56.74
CA LEU A 13 -0.79 -13.27 -57.05
C LEU A 13 0.16 -12.42 -56.19
N ARG A 14 -0.17 -11.16 -55.92
CA ARG A 14 0.62 -10.29 -55.01
C ARG A 14 0.57 -10.79 -53.57
N SER A 15 -0.59 -11.21 -53.08
CA SER A 15 -0.75 -11.78 -51.74
C SER A 15 0.05 -13.08 -51.58
N LEU A 16 -0.01 -13.99 -52.56
CA LEU A 16 0.76 -15.23 -52.56
C LEU A 16 2.27 -14.96 -52.61
N ARG A 17 2.71 -13.95 -53.36
CA ARG A 17 4.13 -13.57 -53.44
C ARG A 17 4.62 -13.02 -52.10
N LEU A 18 3.83 -12.15 -51.46
CA LEU A 18 4.13 -11.63 -50.13
C LEU A 18 4.18 -12.75 -49.08
N GLN A 19 3.22 -13.69 -49.12
CA GLN A 19 3.16 -14.82 -48.20
C GLN A 19 4.36 -15.77 -48.37
N ARG A 20 4.80 -15.98 -49.61
CA ARG A 20 6.03 -16.74 -49.90
C ARG A 20 7.28 -16.03 -49.38
N GLU A 21 7.39 -14.71 -49.57
CA GLU A 21 8.52 -13.92 -49.04
C GLU A 21 8.58 -13.93 -47.50
N LEU A 22 7.42 -13.91 -46.83
CA LEU A 22 7.34 -14.04 -45.37
C LEU A 22 7.80 -15.42 -44.90
N LEU A 23 7.37 -16.49 -45.57
CA LEU A 23 7.82 -17.85 -45.26
C LEU A 23 9.33 -18.02 -45.47
N GLU A 24 9.87 -17.50 -46.59
CA GLU A 24 11.31 -17.53 -46.86
C GLU A 24 12.12 -16.73 -45.82
N ARG A 25 11.57 -15.60 -45.32
CA ARG A 25 12.17 -14.84 -44.22
C ARG A 25 12.17 -15.63 -42.92
N ASP A 26 11.07 -16.29 -42.58
CA ASP A 26 10.98 -17.12 -41.37
C ASP A 26 11.92 -18.32 -41.43
N ASP A 27 12.03 -18.97 -42.58
CA ASP A 27 12.95 -20.10 -42.77
C ASP A 27 14.42 -19.66 -42.69
N ARG A 28 14.78 -18.49 -43.24
CA ARG A 28 16.11 -17.89 -43.03
C ARG A 28 16.36 -17.59 -41.56
N ARG A 29 15.36 -17.08 -40.82
CA ARG A 29 15.47 -16.80 -39.38
C ARG A 29 15.68 -18.09 -38.58
N ARG A 30 14.98 -19.17 -38.91
CA ARG A 30 15.17 -20.50 -38.30
C ARG A 30 16.52 -21.13 -38.66
N ALA A 31 16.98 -20.97 -39.90
CA ALA A 31 18.29 -21.45 -40.33
C ALA A 31 19.43 -20.73 -39.60
N LEU A 32 19.32 -19.41 -39.44
CA LEU A 32 20.26 -18.61 -38.63
C LEU A 32 20.22 -19.03 -37.16
N ALA A 33 19.04 -19.28 -36.59
CA ALA A 33 18.91 -19.79 -35.22
C ALA A 33 19.54 -21.18 -35.02
N ARG A 34 19.48 -22.04 -36.05
CA ARG A 34 20.17 -23.35 -36.06
C ARG A 34 21.68 -23.22 -36.26
N ALA A 35 22.14 -22.24 -37.03
CA ALA A 35 23.56 -21.96 -37.23
C ALA A 35 24.22 -21.27 -36.01
N SER A 36 23.44 -20.50 -35.25
CA SER A 36 23.86 -19.87 -33.99
C SER A 36 23.64 -20.75 -32.75
N ALA A 37 23.14 -21.98 -32.93
CA ALA A 37 23.09 -22.94 -31.84
C ALA A 37 24.54 -23.30 -31.45
N PRO A 38 24.94 -23.15 -30.17
CA PRO A 38 26.31 -23.44 -29.77
C PRO A 38 26.62 -24.91 -30.09
N ARG A 39 27.75 -25.14 -30.78
CA ARG A 39 28.32 -26.48 -30.92
C ARG A 39 28.40 -27.10 -29.53
N ARG A 40 27.72 -28.24 -29.36
CA ARG A 40 27.68 -29.02 -28.13
C ARG A 40 29.13 -29.20 -27.64
N PRO A 41 29.52 -28.70 -26.46
CA PRO A 41 30.87 -28.94 -25.96
C PRO A 41 31.07 -30.45 -25.80
N LEU A 42 32.27 -30.93 -26.17
CA LEU A 42 32.72 -32.28 -25.88
C LEU A 42 32.47 -32.59 -24.38
N PRO A 43 32.01 -33.80 -24.02
CA PRO A 43 31.77 -34.12 -22.62
C PRO A 43 33.07 -33.96 -21.84
N ALA A 44 33.03 -33.10 -20.82
CA ALA A 44 34.12 -32.95 -19.86
C ALA A 44 34.41 -34.32 -19.21
N PRO A 45 35.67 -34.60 -18.83
CA PRO A 45 35.97 -35.79 -18.03
C PRO A 45 35.07 -35.83 -16.80
N PRO A 46 34.62 -37.02 -16.35
CA PRO A 46 33.69 -37.12 -15.24
C PRO A 46 34.26 -36.36 -14.05
N ARG A 47 33.59 -35.27 -13.67
CA ARG A 47 33.85 -34.58 -12.41
C ARG A 47 33.81 -35.65 -11.32
N ALA A 48 34.82 -35.64 -10.44
CA ALA A 48 34.75 -36.39 -9.20
C ALA A 48 33.35 -36.21 -8.60
N PRO A 49 32.73 -37.28 -8.08
CA PRO A 49 31.38 -37.17 -7.53
C PRO A 49 31.35 -35.98 -6.56
N PRO A 50 30.31 -35.12 -6.60
CA PRO A 50 30.18 -34.09 -5.59
C PRO A 50 30.31 -34.81 -4.24
N SER A 51 31.23 -34.33 -3.41
CA SER A 51 31.33 -34.78 -2.01
C SER A 51 29.90 -34.89 -1.48
N PRO A 52 29.51 -36.02 -0.86
CA PRO A 52 28.14 -36.22 -0.43
C PRO A 52 27.70 -34.97 0.35
N PRO A 53 26.49 -34.43 0.12
CA PRO A 53 26.03 -33.26 0.87
C PRO A 53 26.22 -33.61 2.34
N ARG A 54 27.07 -32.85 3.06
CA ARG A 54 27.28 -33.03 4.50
C ARG A 54 25.88 -33.17 5.10
N ARG A 55 25.53 -34.36 5.61
CA ARG A 55 24.20 -34.59 6.20
C ARG A 55 24.03 -33.50 7.25
N ARG A 56 23.05 -32.61 7.06
CA ARG A 56 22.76 -31.56 8.03
C ARG A 56 22.51 -32.26 9.36
N GLN A 57 23.41 -32.05 10.31
CA GLN A 57 23.28 -32.64 11.64
C GLN A 57 22.24 -31.82 12.39
N PHE A 58 21.13 -32.48 12.73
CA PHE A 58 20.07 -31.90 13.50
C PHE A 58 20.35 -32.12 14.98
N CYS A 59 20.27 -31.06 15.79
CA CYS A 59 20.35 -31.14 17.24
C CYS A 59 18.99 -30.85 17.85
N ARG A 60 18.57 -31.72 18.78
CA ARG A 60 17.31 -31.62 19.54
C ARG A 60 17.56 -31.57 21.05
N ASP A 61 18.81 -31.40 21.46
CA ASP A 61 19.19 -31.43 22.87
C ASP A 61 18.65 -30.20 23.60
N PRO A 62 17.73 -30.36 24.58
CA PRO A 62 17.18 -29.25 25.36
C PRO A 62 18.27 -28.45 26.09
N ALA A 63 19.39 -29.07 26.48
CA ALA A 63 20.48 -28.37 27.14
C ALA A 63 21.13 -27.32 26.22
N VAL A 64 21.28 -27.65 24.93
CA VAL A 64 21.81 -26.73 23.91
C VAL A 64 20.83 -25.58 23.68
N HIS A 65 19.53 -25.87 23.58
CA HIS A 65 18.50 -24.84 23.46
C HIS A 65 18.51 -23.90 24.68
N ASN A 66 18.54 -24.46 25.89
CA ASN A 66 18.55 -23.68 27.14
C ASN A 66 19.79 -22.79 27.24
N ALA A 67 20.98 -23.29 26.89
CA ALA A 67 22.21 -22.49 26.89
C ALA A 67 22.11 -21.29 25.93
N LEU A 68 21.61 -21.51 24.71
CA LEU A 68 21.45 -20.45 23.70
C LEU A 68 20.34 -19.45 24.04
N TYR A 69 19.23 -19.91 24.61
CA TYR A 69 18.10 -19.06 24.99
C TYR A 69 18.39 -18.22 26.23
N ALA A 70 19.20 -18.73 27.17
CA ALA A 70 19.65 -18.00 28.35
C ALA A 70 20.84 -17.06 28.06
N GLY A 71 21.56 -17.26 26.94
CA GLY A 71 22.78 -16.51 26.64
C GLY A 71 23.95 -16.87 27.54
N ASP A 72 23.99 -18.11 28.06
CA ASP A 72 25.05 -18.60 28.94
C ASP A 72 26.33 -18.85 28.14
N LEU A 73 27.17 -17.82 28.04
CA LEU A 73 28.41 -17.83 27.27
C LEU A 73 29.33 -19.02 27.64
N PRO A 74 29.64 -19.31 28.92
CA PRO A 74 30.43 -20.49 29.29
C PRO A 74 29.87 -21.81 28.73
N ARG A 75 28.55 -22.01 28.81
CA ARG A 75 27.93 -23.23 28.25
C ARG A 75 28.00 -23.26 26.73
N VAL A 76 27.74 -22.13 26.07
CA VAL A 76 27.88 -22.00 24.61
C VAL A 76 29.32 -22.30 24.17
N GLN A 77 30.32 -21.80 24.89
CA GLN A 77 31.73 -22.08 24.60
C GLN A 77 32.09 -23.57 24.74
N ASN A 78 31.50 -24.24 25.73
CA ASN A 78 31.71 -25.67 25.95
C ASN A 78 31.02 -26.55 24.90
N ILE A 79 29.86 -26.14 24.40
CA ILE A 79 29.08 -26.89 23.41
C ILE A 79 29.65 -26.68 22.00
N PHE A 80 29.97 -25.44 21.63
CA PHE A 80 30.37 -25.05 20.28
C PHE A 80 31.88 -24.85 20.20
N LYS A 81 32.64 -25.91 19.87
CA LYS A 81 34.11 -25.90 19.85
C LYS A 81 34.71 -25.78 18.46
N ASP A 82 33.98 -26.19 17.44
CA ASP A 82 34.45 -26.41 16.06
C ASP A 82 33.38 -26.02 15.03
N GLU A 83 33.78 -25.98 13.75
CA GLU A 83 32.90 -25.56 12.64
C GLU A 83 31.66 -26.45 12.50
N ALA A 84 31.80 -27.75 12.78
CA ALA A 84 30.69 -28.70 12.66
C ALA A 84 29.62 -28.41 13.72
N THR A 85 30.02 -28.19 14.98
CA THR A 85 29.06 -27.84 16.04
C THR A 85 28.47 -26.45 15.82
N ALA A 86 29.26 -25.45 15.39
CA ALA A 86 28.80 -24.09 15.15
C ALA A 86 27.71 -23.99 14.07
N ASN A 87 27.70 -24.92 13.10
CA ASN A 87 26.73 -24.98 12.01
C ASN A 87 25.63 -26.04 12.20
N LEU A 88 25.43 -26.55 13.44
CA LEU A 88 24.33 -27.45 13.76
C LEU A 88 22.99 -26.80 13.46
N VAL A 89 22.10 -27.56 12.81
CA VAL A 89 20.72 -27.15 12.60
C VAL A 89 19.93 -27.54 13.84
N LEU A 90 19.42 -26.56 14.56
CA LEU A 90 18.64 -26.76 15.77
C LEU A 90 17.17 -26.93 15.38
N GLU A 91 16.56 -28.06 15.77
CA GLU A 91 15.14 -28.33 15.51
C GLU A 91 14.33 -27.97 16.76
N MET A 92 13.49 -26.95 16.64
CA MET A 92 12.58 -26.50 17.68
C MET A 92 11.19 -27.06 17.41
N VAL A 93 10.57 -27.60 18.45
CA VAL A 93 9.19 -28.09 18.40
C VAL A 93 8.29 -26.98 18.91
N SER A 94 7.32 -26.55 18.11
CA SER A 94 6.29 -25.61 18.58
C SER A 94 5.07 -26.36 19.11
N GLU A 95 4.35 -25.75 20.05
CA GLU A 95 3.08 -26.25 20.59
C GLU A 95 1.96 -26.29 19.53
N GLU A 96 2.13 -25.63 18.38
CA GLU A 96 1.17 -25.70 17.27
C GLU A 96 1.17 -27.09 16.63
N LEU A 97 0.02 -27.75 16.65
CA LEU A 97 -0.19 -29.06 16.04
C LEU A 97 -0.68 -28.91 14.59
N VAL A 98 -0.06 -29.64 13.68
CA VAL A 98 -0.35 -29.63 12.25
C VAL A 98 -0.57 -31.07 11.78
N TRP A 99 -1.60 -31.27 10.97
CA TRP A 99 -1.83 -32.53 10.28
C TRP A 99 -0.66 -32.84 9.35
N SER A 100 0.04 -33.93 9.61
CA SER A 100 1.10 -34.43 8.75
C SER A 100 0.84 -35.90 8.40
N PRO A 101 1.19 -36.33 7.17
CA PRO A 101 1.04 -37.72 6.76
C PRO A 101 2.21 -38.53 7.32
N GLU A 102 2.11 -38.99 8.57
CA GLU A 102 3.09 -39.90 9.16
C GLU A 102 2.68 -41.35 8.87
N GLN A 103 3.57 -42.09 8.20
CA GLN A 103 3.37 -43.53 7.89
C GLN A 103 2.07 -43.86 7.14
N GLY A 104 1.58 -42.93 6.32
CA GLY A 104 0.36 -43.10 5.52
C GLY A 104 -0.95 -42.74 6.25
N LEU A 105 -0.87 -42.25 7.48
CA LEU A 105 -2.00 -41.73 8.26
C LEU A 105 -1.81 -40.23 8.51
N TRP A 106 -2.90 -39.47 8.47
CA TRP A 106 -2.88 -38.08 8.91
C TRP A 106 -2.85 -38.05 10.43
N VAL A 107 -1.75 -37.59 11.01
CA VAL A 107 -1.55 -37.47 12.45
C VAL A 107 -1.38 -36.00 12.81
N LEU A 108 -1.98 -35.59 13.92
CA LEU A 108 -1.80 -34.26 14.47
C LEU A 108 -0.43 -34.20 15.16
N SER A 109 0.57 -33.64 14.46
CA SER A 109 1.98 -33.62 14.89
C SER A 109 2.44 -32.19 15.20
N PRO A 110 3.31 -31.98 16.19
CA PRO A 110 3.79 -30.64 16.48
C PRO A 110 4.67 -30.12 15.35
N ARG A 111 4.49 -28.85 15.00
CA ARG A 111 5.23 -28.22 13.91
C ARG A 111 6.70 -28.06 14.30
N ARG A 112 7.57 -28.53 13.42
CA ARG A 112 9.03 -28.46 13.59
C ARG A 112 9.58 -27.27 12.83
N GLN A 113 10.35 -26.43 13.53
CA GLN A 113 11.03 -25.28 12.95
C GLN A 113 12.54 -25.48 13.04
N HIS A 114 13.26 -25.10 12.00
CA HIS A 114 14.72 -25.22 11.96
C HIS A 114 15.36 -23.86 12.21
N THR A 115 16.38 -23.80 13.05
CA THR A 115 17.12 -22.55 13.37
C THR A 115 18.62 -22.84 13.47
N SER A 116 19.47 -21.81 13.47
CA SER A 116 20.90 -21.95 13.77
C SER A 116 21.23 -21.27 15.09
N ALA A 117 22.30 -21.73 15.75
CA ALA A 117 22.78 -21.14 17.01
C ALA A 117 23.08 -19.63 16.85
N LEU A 118 23.71 -19.26 15.73
CA LEU A 118 24.03 -17.86 15.42
C LEU A 118 22.77 -17.00 15.26
N ARG A 119 21.70 -17.56 14.68
CA ARG A 119 20.42 -16.87 14.53
C ARG A 119 19.76 -16.57 15.88
N ILE A 120 19.78 -17.53 16.81
CA ILE A 120 19.24 -17.34 18.17
C ILE A 120 20.03 -16.25 18.91
N ALA A 121 21.36 -16.31 18.86
CA ALA A 121 22.22 -15.30 19.49
C ALA A 121 22.00 -13.90 18.89
N ALA A 122 21.87 -13.80 17.56
CA ALA A 122 21.60 -12.55 16.87
C ALA A 122 20.23 -11.96 17.22
N ALA A 123 19.17 -12.78 17.23
CA ALA A 123 17.80 -12.37 17.55
C ALA A 123 17.68 -11.80 18.98
N ARG A 124 18.44 -12.36 19.93
CA ARG A 124 18.43 -11.95 21.35
C ARG A 124 19.44 -10.85 21.68
N GLY A 125 20.32 -10.48 20.76
CA GLY A 125 21.36 -9.49 21.03
C GLY A 125 22.55 -10.00 21.86
N TYR A 126 22.76 -11.32 21.95
CA TYR A 126 23.89 -11.91 22.67
C TYR A 126 25.19 -11.80 21.86
N GLU A 127 25.80 -10.61 21.88
CA GLU A 127 26.99 -10.28 21.08
C GLU A 127 28.14 -11.26 21.33
N ASP A 128 28.46 -11.58 22.59
CA ASP A 128 29.59 -12.45 22.92
C ASP A 128 29.38 -13.89 22.47
N CYS A 129 28.15 -14.40 22.59
CA CYS A 129 27.79 -15.71 22.07
C CYS A 129 27.88 -15.74 20.54
N ALA A 130 27.36 -14.70 19.86
CA ALA A 130 27.45 -14.59 18.41
C ALA A 130 28.92 -14.49 17.95
N ARG A 131 29.75 -13.72 18.63
CA ARG A 131 31.19 -13.58 18.36
C ARG A 131 31.91 -14.89 18.49
N HIS A 132 31.67 -15.65 19.57
CA HIS A 132 32.26 -16.97 19.74
C HIS A 132 31.85 -17.92 18.61
N LEU A 133 30.56 -17.99 18.28
CA LEU A 133 30.06 -18.83 17.19
C LEU A 133 30.70 -18.49 15.83
N LEU A 134 30.83 -17.21 15.51
CA LEU A 134 31.50 -16.73 14.28
C LEU A 134 32.97 -17.12 14.25
N LEU A 135 33.71 -16.94 15.36
CA LEU A 135 35.10 -17.36 15.48
C LEU A 135 35.30 -18.87 15.34
N ARG A 136 34.26 -19.67 15.63
CA ARG A 136 34.25 -21.13 15.43
C ARG A 136 33.79 -21.56 14.04
N GLY A 137 33.57 -20.62 13.11
CA GLY A 137 33.22 -20.93 11.72
C GLY A 137 31.72 -21.07 11.48
N ALA A 138 30.85 -20.49 12.32
CA ALA A 138 29.44 -20.37 11.99
C ALA A 138 29.25 -19.61 10.68
N ALA A 139 28.49 -20.17 9.76
CA ALA A 139 28.20 -19.55 8.47
C ALA A 139 27.32 -18.30 8.66
N VAL A 140 27.87 -17.13 8.33
CA VAL A 140 27.28 -15.81 8.60
C VAL A 140 25.95 -15.62 7.87
N ASP A 141 25.90 -16.05 6.60
CA ASP A 141 24.71 -15.92 5.73
C ASP A 141 23.86 -17.20 5.67
N ALA A 142 23.99 -18.08 6.67
CA ALA A 142 23.23 -19.33 6.69
C ALA A 142 21.72 -19.06 6.82
N VAL A 143 20.97 -19.33 5.75
CA VAL A 143 19.50 -19.22 5.72
C VAL A 143 18.87 -20.51 6.27
N VAL A 144 18.87 -20.67 7.59
CA VAL A 144 18.24 -21.81 8.27
C VAL A 144 16.86 -21.40 8.77
N GLY A 145 15.83 -22.17 8.39
CA GLY A 145 14.43 -21.82 8.70
C GLY A 145 13.90 -20.62 7.91
N GLY A 146 14.56 -20.28 6.80
CA GLY A 146 14.12 -19.21 5.90
C GLY A 146 14.62 -17.81 6.26
N ARG A 147 15.46 -17.64 7.28
CA ARG A 147 16.09 -16.35 7.60
C ARG A 147 17.58 -16.52 7.92
N ALA A 148 18.38 -15.55 7.51
CA ALA A 148 19.77 -15.40 7.93
C ALA A 148 19.86 -14.69 9.30
N PRO A 149 20.94 -14.87 10.09
CA PRO A 149 21.15 -14.16 11.36
C PRO A 149 20.99 -12.64 11.28
N LEU A 150 21.42 -12.04 10.16
CA LEU A 150 21.32 -10.59 9.95
C LEU A 150 19.85 -10.11 9.90
N HIS A 151 18.93 -10.91 9.36
CA HIS A 151 17.50 -10.60 9.35
C HIS A 151 16.92 -10.45 10.76
N ASP A 152 17.25 -11.38 11.64
CA ASP A 152 16.72 -11.34 13.01
C ASP A 152 17.39 -10.24 13.83
N SER A 153 18.66 -9.91 13.55
CA SER A 153 19.30 -8.74 14.15
C SER A 153 18.69 -7.40 13.71
N ALA A 154 18.19 -7.31 12.47
CA ALA A 154 17.53 -6.12 11.94
C ALA A 154 16.14 -5.87 12.58
N ALA A 155 15.46 -6.95 12.96
CA ALA A 155 14.20 -6.91 13.71
C ALA A 155 14.40 -6.71 15.22
N ALA A 156 15.58 -7.03 15.75
CA ALA A 156 15.90 -6.91 17.16
C ALA A 156 16.20 -5.45 17.58
N PRO A 157 16.04 -5.12 18.87
CA PRO A 157 16.40 -3.80 19.41
C PRO A 157 17.91 -3.61 19.61
N HIS A 158 18.74 -4.64 19.39
CA HIS A 158 20.16 -4.64 19.69
C HIS A 158 21.03 -4.56 18.42
N PRO A 159 21.52 -3.37 18.02
CA PRO A 159 22.28 -3.18 16.77
C PRO A 159 23.69 -3.79 16.83
N ASN A 160 24.20 -4.14 18.01
CA ASN A 160 25.55 -4.66 18.19
C ASN A 160 25.77 -5.98 17.44
N CYS A 161 24.77 -6.87 17.46
CA CYS A 161 24.84 -8.12 16.69
C CYS A 161 24.84 -7.86 15.18
N ALA A 162 24.06 -6.89 14.69
CA ALA A 162 24.07 -6.51 13.28
C ALA A 162 25.45 -5.98 12.87
N ARG A 163 26.04 -5.08 13.68
CA ARG A 163 27.40 -4.56 13.47
C ARG A 163 28.45 -5.68 13.42
N LEU A 164 28.35 -6.64 14.34
CA LEU A 164 29.27 -7.77 14.41
C LEU A 164 29.15 -8.64 13.15
N LEU A 165 27.92 -9.02 12.77
CA LEU A 165 27.68 -9.84 11.58
C LEU A 165 28.22 -9.16 10.31
N LEU A 166 27.96 -7.86 10.13
CA LEU A 166 28.46 -7.08 9.00
C LEU A 166 29.99 -6.98 9.00
N ALA A 167 30.63 -6.86 10.18
CA ALA A 167 32.10 -6.87 10.29
C ALA A 167 32.73 -8.22 9.91
N PHE A 168 31.99 -9.33 10.10
CA PHE A 168 32.38 -10.67 9.65
C PHE A 168 31.97 -10.97 8.20
N GLY A 169 31.53 -9.96 7.45
CA GLY A 169 31.25 -10.08 6.02
C GLY A 169 29.85 -10.60 5.67
N ALA A 170 28.86 -10.44 6.56
CA ALA A 170 27.47 -10.74 6.22
C ALA A 170 27.02 -9.93 5.01
N ASP A 171 26.33 -10.56 4.06
CA ASP A 171 25.74 -9.86 2.92
C ASP A 171 24.51 -9.04 3.40
N PRO A 172 24.54 -7.70 3.32
CA PRO A 172 23.41 -6.87 3.73
C PRO A 172 22.18 -7.02 2.83
N ASN A 173 22.32 -7.65 1.65
CA ASN A 173 21.26 -7.89 0.68
C ASN A 173 20.79 -9.35 0.65
N VAL A 174 21.24 -10.18 1.60
CA VAL A 174 20.80 -11.57 1.72
C VAL A 174 19.27 -11.65 1.77
N LEU A 175 18.67 -12.53 0.98
CA LEU A 175 17.21 -12.66 0.93
C LEU A 175 16.72 -13.79 1.84
N SER A 176 15.66 -13.50 2.61
CA SER A 176 14.90 -14.52 3.33
C SER A 176 14.14 -15.45 2.36
N ALA A 177 13.55 -16.52 2.88
CA ALA A 177 12.64 -17.39 2.12
C ALA A 177 11.44 -16.61 1.56
N ASP A 178 10.97 -15.61 2.30
CA ASP A 178 9.90 -14.67 1.88
C ASP A 178 10.41 -13.63 0.87
N GLY A 179 11.69 -13.70 0.49
CA GLY A 179 12.33 -12.78 -0.44
C GLY A 179 12.51 -11.36 0.11
N SER A 180 12.61 -11.21 1.43
CA SER A 180 12.86 -9.91 2.08
C SER A 180 14.34 -9.79 2.44
N ALA A 181 14.95 -8.64 2.15
CA ALA A 181 16.29 -8.30 2.65
C ALA A 181 16.23 -7.77 4.10
N PRO A 182 17.33 -7.79 4.88
CA PRO A 182 17.39 -7.29 6.25
C PRO A 182 16.81 -5.88 6.44
N LEU A 183 17.04 -4.97 5.49
CA LEU A 183 16.53 -3.59 5.54
C LEU A 183 14.99 -3.51 5.60
N HIS A 184 14.27 -4.49 5.03
CA HIS A 184 12.81 -4.57 5.09
C HIS A 184 12.28 -4.94 6.48
N LEU A 185 13.13 -5.52 7.34
CA LEU A 185 12.78 -5.95 8.69
C LEU A 185 13.02 -4.88 9.75
N CYS A 186 13.57 -3.72 9.37
CA CYS A 186 13.67 -2.54 10.21
C CYS A 186 12.29 -1.87 10.34
N THR A 187 11.36 -2.50 11.07
CA THR A 187 9.95 -2.11 11.15
C THR A 187 9.59 -1.30 12.40
N ALA A 188 10.55 -1.01 13.28
CA ALA A 188 10.31 -0.33 14.54
C ALA A 188 11.30 0.82 14.76
N PRO A 189 10.98 1.84 15.58
CA PRO A 189 11.85 3.00 15.79
C PRO A 189 13.26 2.63 16.27
N HIS A 190 13.38 1.62 17.15
CA HIS A 190 14.68 1.15 17.67
C HIS A 190 15.60 0.56 16.59
N SER A 191 15.06 0.16 15.44
CA SER A 191 15.84 -0.44 14.35
C SER A 191 16.57 0.59 13.49
N LEU A 192 16.44 1.89 13.76
CA LEU A 192 17.07 2.97 12.98
C LEU A 192 18.59 2.77 12.90
N ARG A 193 19.24 2.47 14.03
CA ARG A 193 20.68 2.24 14.07
C ARG A 193 21.11 1.01 13.27
N CYS A 194 20.29 -0.03 13.24
CA CYS A 194 20.53 -1.20 12.37
C CYS A 194 20.43 -0.81 10.89
N ALA A 195 19.42 -0.01 10.52
CA ALA A 195 19.24 0.45 9.15
C ALA A 195 20.43 1.30 8.66
N GLU A 196 20.96 2.19 9.50
CA GLU A 196 22.19 2.96 9.22
C GLU A 196 23.39 2.05 8.96
N LEU A 197 23.59 1.02 9.80
CA LEU A 197 24.68 0.06 9.64
C LEU A 197 24.54 -0.74 8.35
N LEU A 198 23.33 -1.20 8.02
CA LEU A 198 23.07 -1.94 6.79
C LEU A 198 23.41 -1.09 5.56
N LEU A 199 22.98 0.18 5.52
CA LEU A 199 23.25 1.10 4.42
C LEU A 199 24.74 1.43 4.32
N ALA A 200 25.43 1.65 5.45
CA ALA A 200 26.88 1.88 5.48
C ALA A 200 27.70 0.70 4.93
N HIS A 201 27.18 -0.53 5.04
CA HIS A 201 27.80 -1.74 4.52
C HIS A 201 27.32 -2.14 3.11
N GLY A 202 26.56 -1.28 2.41
CA GLY A 202 26.17 -1.51 1.01
C GLY A 202 24.81 -2.18 0.81
N ALA A 203 23.89 -2.08 1.78
CA ALA A 203 22.50 -2.44 1.56
C ALA A 203 21.88 -1.61 0.43
N GLN A 204 21.20 -2.27 -0.50
CA GLN A 204 20.50 -1.63 -1.60
C GLN A 204 19.16 -1.08 -1.11
N VAL A 205 19.04 0.25 -1.01
CA VAL A 205 17.84 0.91 -0.48
C VAL A 205 16.58 0.68 -1.34
N ASN A 206 16.76 0.54 -2.66
CA ASN A 206 15.69 0.32 -3.64
C ASN A 206 15.47 -1.17 -3.96
N LEU A 207 16.11 -2.09 -3.23
CA LEU A 207 15.87 -3.52 -3.41
C LEU A 207 14.44 -3.85 -3.01
N GLY A 208 13.64 -4.32 -3.96
CA GLY A 208 12.28 -4.79 -3.69
C GLY A 208 12.26 -6.23 -3.19
N THR A 209 11.26 -6.55 -2.35
CA THR A 209 10.99 -7.94 -1.99
C THR A 209 10.65 -8.78 -3.22
N ARG A 210 11.07 -10.05 -3.23
CA ARG A 210 10.94 -10.93 -4.41
C ARG A 210 9.50 -11.08 -4.92
N GLU A 211 8.53 -11.20 -4.01
CA GLU A 211 7.14 -11.50 -4.39
C GLU A 211 6.32 -10.26 -4.74
N ARG A 212 6.50 -9.17 -3.99
CA ARG A 212 5.61 -8.00 -4.05
C ARG A 212 6.31 -6.73 -4.53
N GLN A 213 7.63 -6.75 -4.72
CA GLN A 213 8.46 -5.57 -5.01
C GLN A 213 8.21 -4.44 -4.01
N VAL A 214 8.07 -4.81 -2.74
CA VAL A 214 7.95 -3.84 -1.64
C VAL A 214 9.37 -3.42 -1.28
N THR A 215 9.69 -2.13 -1.34
CA THR A 215 11.01 -1.62 -0.90
C THR A 215 11.02 -1.31 0.60
N ALA A 216 12.20 -1.09 1.18
CA ALA A 216 12.32 -0.65 2.57
C ALA A 216 11.57 0.67 2.85
N LEU A 217 11.53 1.58 1.86
CA LEU A 217 10.79 2.84 1.95
C LEU A 217 9.27 2.62 2.09
N HIS A 218 8.69 1.65 1.39
CA HIS A 218 7.27 1.29 1.57
C HIS A 218 6.99 0.78 2.98
N VAL A 219 7.89 -0.04 3.54
CA VAL A 219 7.73 -0.58 4.88
C VAL A 219 7.81 0.53 5.92
N ALA A 220 8.81 1.42 5.83
CA ALA A 220 8.95 2.56 6.73
C ALA A 220 7.74 3.51 6.65
N ALA A 221 7.27 3.79 5.43
CA ALA A 221 6.10 4.63 5.20
C ALA A 221 4.82 4.04 5.82
N ARG A 222 4.58 2.72 5.62
CA ARG A 222 3.44 2.01 6.22
C ARG A 222 3.48 1.99 7.75
N GLN A 223 4.67 1.94 8.34
CA GLN A 223 4.83 1.94 9.80
C GLN A 223 4.87 3.35 10.41
N GLY A 224 4.83 4.41 9.59
CA GLY A 224 4.92 5.79 10.09
C GLY A 224 6.31 6.16 10.65
N LEU A 225 7.37 5.50 10.20
CA LEU A 225 8.74 5.69 10.72
C LEU A 225 9.42 6.86 10.02
N VAL A 226 9.17 8.08 10.50
CA VAL A 226 9.69 9.33 9.89
C VAL A 226 11.21 9.31 9.74
N ALA A 227 11.96 8.94 10.78
CA ALA A 227 13.42 8.90 10.75
C ALA A 227 13.97 7.90 9.72
N HIS A 228 13.34 6.73 9.58
CA HIS A 228 13.72 5.74 8.56
C HIS A 228 13.41 6.25 7.15
N VAL A 229 12.27 6.90 6.95
CA VAL A 229 11.92 7.52 5.66
C VAL A 229 12.96 8.56 5.27
N GLU A 230 13.33 9.46 6.18
CA GLU A 230 14.38 10.47 5.95
C GLU A 230 15.73 9.82 5.62
N LEU A 231 16.14 8.82 6.40
CA LEU A 231 17.37 8.07 6.16
C LEU A 231 17.38 7.42 4.77
N TYR A 232 16.30 6.73 4.40
CA TYR A 232 16.23 6.04 3.11
C TYR A 232 16.22 7.03 1.94
N LEU A 233 15.47 8.13 2.04
CA LEU A 233 15.48 9.18 1.03
C LEU A 233 16.86 9.83 0.88
N HIS A 234 17.57 10.06 1.99
CA HIS A 234 18.95 10.57 1.96
C HIS A 234 19.91 9.63 1.24
N HIS A 235 19.70 8.32 1.36
CA HIS A 235 20.46 7.29 0.65
C HIS A 235 19.96 6.98 -0.77
N GLY A 236 19.09 7.82 -1.33
CA GLY A 236 18.63 7.70 -2.73
C GLY A 236 17.47 6.72 -2.93
N ALA A 237 16.63 6.51 -1.91
CA ALA A 237 15.38 5.78 -2.09
C ALA A 237 14.47 6.52 -3.06
N ASP A 238 13.93 5.80 -4.03
CA ASP A 238 13.04 6.36 -5.04
C ASP A 238 11.58 6.32 -4.55
N PRO A 239 10.95 7.49 -4.29
CA PRO A 239 9.57 7.56 -3.80
C PRO A 239 8.53 7.20 -4.87
N SER A 240 8.93 7.06 -6.14
CA SER A 240 8.05 6.69 -7.25
C SER A 240 7.96 5.17 -7.47
N GLN A 241 8.79 4.37 -6.77
CA GLN A 241 8.76 2.92 -6.86
C GLN A 241 7.38 2.36 -6.56
N ARG A 242 6.97 1.37 -7.35
CA ARG A 242 5.66 0.74 -7.26
C ARG A 242 5.77 -0.73 -6.92
N THR A 243 4.95 -1.18 -5.98
CA THR A 243 4.78 -2.61 -5.71
C THR A 243 4.10 -3.31 -6.89
N HIS A 244 4.01 -4.65 -6.86
CA HIS A 244 3.18 -5.42 -7.81
C HIS A 244 1.70 -4.98 -7.82
N GLN A 245 1.22 -4.37 -6.73
CA GLN A 245 -0.11 -3.80 -6.64
C GLN A 245 -0.17 -2.35 -7.13
N GLY A 246 0.91 -1.82 -7.71
CA GLY A 246 0.99 -0.46 -8.23
C GLY A 246 1.05 0.63 -7.15
N GLU A 247 1.15 0.24 -5.87
CA GLU A 247 1.15 1.16 -4.73
C GLU A 247 2.52 1.80 -4.57
N THR A 248 2.56 3.10 -4.26
CA THR A 248 3.77 3.85 -3.90
C THR A 248 3.94 3.88 -2.38
N PRO A 249 5.12 4.31 -1.84
CA PRO A 249 5.28 4.53 -0.41
C PRO A 249 4.26 5.54 0.16
N LEU A 250 3.86 6.53 -0.64
CA LEU A 250 2.83 7.50 -0.23
C LEU A 250 1.45 6.85 -0.10
N ASN A 251 1.08 5.91 -0.99
CA ASN A 251 -0.14 5.12 -0.82
C ASN A 251 -0.09 4.30 0.47
N ALA A 252 1.07 3.69 0.77
CA ALA A 252 1.25 2.85 1.95
C ALA A 252 1.14 3.66 3.26
N ALA A 253 1.72 4.87 3.31
CA ALA A 253 1.54 5.78 4.44
C ALA A 253 0.08 6.21 4.61
N ALA A 254 -0.58 6.62 3.53
CA ALA A 254 -1.97 7.06 3.60
C ALA A 254 -2.94 5.94 3.97
N ALA A 255 -2.70 4.70 3.51
CA ALA A 255 -3.50 3.54 3.86
C ALA A 255 -3.38 3.18 5.35
N ALA A 256 -2.18 3.28 5.92
CA ALA A 256 -1.93 2.91 7.31
C ALA A 256 -2.33 3.97 8.35
N ALA A 257 -2.71 5.16 7.91
CA ALA A 257 -3.13 6.27 8.77
C ALA A 257 -4.56 6.12 9.29
N GLU A 258 -4.92 4.93 9.78
CA GLU A 258 -6.27 4.60 10.28
C GLU A 258 -6.54 5.20 11.66
N ARG A 259 -5.53 5.22 12.53
CA ARG A 259 -5.69 5.71 13.91
C ARG A 259 -5.45 7.22 13.99
N PRO A 260 -6.37 8.00 14.60
CA PRO A 260 -6.22 9.45 14.72
C PRO A 260 -5.02 9.85 15.58
N GLU A 261 -4.67 9.04 16.59
CA GLU A 261 -3.48 9.23 17.43
C GLU A 261 -2.17 9.23 16.62
N ASP A 262 -2.16 8.50 15.50
CA ASP A 262 -1.02 8.36 14.62
C ASP A 262 -1.04 9.35 13.44
N ALA A 263 -2.07 10.21 13.34
CA ALA A 263 -2.26 11.08 12.19
C ALA A 263 -1.06 12.01 11.97
N GLU A 264 -0.47 12.56 13.05
CA GLU A 264 0.68 13.46 12.96
C GLU A 264 1.93 12.77 12.38
N ARG A 265 2.22 11.52 12.80
CA ARG A 265 3.38 10.79 12.28
C ARG A 265 3.23 10.49 10.78
N PHE A 266 2.03 10.12 10.34
CA PHE A 266 1.78 9.82 8.93
C PHE A 266 1.73 11.09 8.08
N LEU A 267 1.28 12.21 8.65
CA LEU A 267 1.38 13.52 8.01
C LEU A 267 2.85 13.88 7.73
N LEU A 268 3.73 13.75 8.73
CA LEU A 268 5.17 14.00 8.55
C LEU A 268 5.79 13.05 7.50
N VAL A 269 5.45 11.76 7.51
CA VAL A 269 5.90 10.83 6.48
C VAL A 269 5.45 11.28 5.09
N ALA A 270 4.18 11.64 4.93
CA ALA A 270 3.63 12.11 3.66
C ALA A 270 4.32 13.41 3.21
N GLU A 271 4.59 14.36 4.11
CA GLU A 271 5.34 15.58 3.81
C GLU A 271 6.74 15.27 3.29
N ARG A 272 7.47 14.35 3.94
CA ARG A 272 8.82 13.97 3.50
C ARG A 272 8.81 13.28 2.14
N LEU A 273 7.86 12.39 1.89
CA LEU A 273 7.71 11.72 0.61
C LEU A 273 7.36 12.72 -0.51
N LEU A 274 6.41 13.64 -0.28
CA LEU A 274 6.03 14.67 -1.24
C LEU A 274 7.18 15.65 -1.51
N ALA A 275 7.93 16.04 -0.47
CA ALA A 275 9.12 16.88 -0.62
C ALA A 275 10.23 16.19 -1.45
N ALA A 276 10.31 14.85 -1.40
CA ALA A 276 11.21 14.05 -2.22
C ALA A 276 10.70 13.77 -3.64
N GLY A 277 9.54 14.32 -4.03
CA GLY A 277 8.98 14.17 -5.38
C GLY A 277 8.02 12.98 -5.54
N ALA A 278 7.42 12.46 -4.46
CA ALA A 278 6.33 11.49 -4.57
C ALA A 278 5.12 12.09 -5.31
N GLU A 279 4.56 11.34 -6.25
CA GLU A 279 3.39 11.75 -7.03
C GLU A 279 2.09 11.58 -6.22
N PRO A 280 1.37 12.66 -5.86
CA PRO A 280 0.17 12.58 -5.03
C PRO A 280 -1.04 11.95 -5.73
N GLY A 281 -1.02 11.88 -7.07
CA GLY A 281 -2.04 11.23 -7.89
C GLY A 281 -1.78 9.75 -8.19
N ALA A 282 -0.70 9.17 -7.68
CA ALA A 282 -0.32 7.79 -8.02
C ALA A 282 -1.35 6.79 -7.47
N ALA A 283 -2.12 6.17 -8.38
CA ALA A 283 -3.08 5.14 -8.01
C ALA A 283 -2.44 3.74 -7.98
N GLY A 284 -2.84 2.94 -7.00
CA GLY A 284 -2.61 1.49 -7.00
C GLY A 284 -3.52 0.75 -8.00
N ARG A 285 -3.43 -0.57 -8.04
CA ARG A 285 -4.16 -1.44 -8.99
C ARG A 285 -5.69 -1.38 -8.80
N LYS A 286 -6.16 -1.10 -7.58
CA LYS A 286 -7.58 -0.87 -7.28
C LYS A 286 -8.05 0.56 -7.60
N GLY A 287 -7.20 1.41 -8.16
CA GLY A 287 -7.51 2.81 -8.44
C GLY A 287 -7.51 3.72 -7.21
N HIS A 288 -7.17 3.21 -6.03
CA HIS A 288 -7.03 4.06 -4.84
C HIS A 288 -5.78 4.94 -4.96
N THR A 289 -6.00 6.25 -4.99
CA THR A 289 -4.95 7.26 -4.79
C THR A 289 -4.69 7.46 -3.29
N PRO A 290 -3.57 8.10 -2.89
CA PRO A 290 -3.35 8.47 -1.49
C PRO A 290 -4.49 9.29 -0.91
N LEU A 291 -5.15 10.13 -1.74
CA LEU A 291 -6.30 10.93 -1.31
C LEU A 291 -7.52 10.07 -0.97
N HIS A 292 -7.79 8.99 -1.72
CA HIS A 292 -8.85 8.06 -1.37
C HIS A 292 -8.62 7.43 0.01
N ASN A 293 -7.38 7.01 0.29
CA ASN A 293 -7.02 6.41 1.57
C ASN A 293 -7.14 7.42 2.72
N ALA A 294 -6.64 8.64 2.53
CA ALA A 294 -6.74 9.71 3.52
C ALA A 294 -8.21 10.05 3.86
N CYS A 295 -9.08 10.06 2.84
CA CYS A 295 -10.52 10.30 3.01
C CYS A 295 -11.23 9.13 3.70
N ALA A 296 -10.91 7.89 3.34
CA ALA A 296 -11.47 6.69 3.96
C ALA A 296 -11.10 6.57 5.44
N ASN A 297 -9.91 7.05 5.83
CA ASN A 297 -9.44 7.05 7.20
C ASN A 297 -9.80 8.33 7.98
N GLY A 298 -10.66 9.20 7.43
CA GLY A 298 -11.11 10.40 8.13
C GLY A 298 -9.99 11.38 8.51
N SER A 299 -8.92 11.48 7.71
CA SER A 299 -7.76 12.33 8.02
C SER A 299 -7.79 13.67 7.25
N PRO A 300 -8.39 14.74 7.79
CA PRO A 300 -8.49 16.04 7.10
C PRO A 300 -7.13 16.69 6.85
N ALA A 301 -6.18 16.51 7.78
CA ALA A 301 -4.83 17.06 7.64
C ALA A 301 -4.08 16.42 6.46
N LEU A 302 -4.13 15.10 6.34
CA LEU A 302 -3.50 14.38 5.23
C LEU A 302 -4.18 14.69 3.90
N ALA A 303 -5.52 14.73 3.87
CA ALA A 303 -6.27 15.12 2.67
C ALA A 303 -5.89 16.53 2.21
N ARG A 304 -5.81 17.49 3.14
CA ARG A 304 -5.39 18.88 2.86
C ARG A 304 -3.97 18.95 2.30
N LEU A 305 -3.03 18.17 2.85
CA LEU A 305 -1.66 18.10 2.36
C LEU A 305 -1.63 17.59 0.92
N LEU A 306 -2.29 16.46 0.65
CA LEU A 306 -2.33 15.86 -0.69
C LEU A 306 -2.96 16.79 -1.73
N LEU A 307 -4.06 17.46 -1.38
CA LEU A 307 -4.73 18.43 -2.25
C LEU A 307 -3.85 19.65 -2.56
N ARG A 308 -3.09 20.15 -1.57
CA ARG A 308 -2.12 21.24 -1.78
C ARG A 308 -1.00 20.85 -2.74
N HIS A 309 -0.61 19.59 -2.76
CA HIS A 309 0.38 19.04 -3.70
C HIS A 309 -0.23 18.63 -5.05
N GLY A 310 -1.53 18.87 -5.29
CA GLY A 310 -2.15 18.66 -6.59
C GLY A 310 -2.86 17.30 -6.75
N ALA A 311 -3.19 16.60 -5.67
CA ALA A 311 -4.09 15.45 -5.75
C ALA A 311 -5.45 15.88 -6.34
N ASP A 312 -6.00 15.06 -7.24
CA ASP A 312 -7.30 15.31 -7.87
C ASP A 312 -8.44 14.73 -7.03
N ALA A 313 -9.36 15.60 -6.60
CA ALA A 313 -10.51 15.26 -5.77
C ALA A 313 -11.66 14.58 -6.56
N THR A 314 -11.55 14.48 -7.89
CA THR A 314 -12.63 14.02 -8.77
C THR A 314 -12.43 12.63 -9.36
N VAL A 315 -11.24 12.04 -9.19
CA VAL A 315 -10.87 10.75 -9.81
C VAL A 315 -11.62 9.61 -9.14
N PRO A 316 -12.39 8.79 -9.88
CA PRO A 316 -12.97 7.57 -9.34
C PRO A 316 -11.95 6.43 -9.29
N ASN A 317 -12.03 5.59 -8.25
CA ASN A 317 -11.29 4.34 -8.16
C ASN A 317 -11.92 3.24 -9.06
N SER A 318 -11.38 2.01 -9.02
CA SER A 318 -11.91 0.90 -9.82
C SER A 318 -13.32 0.44 -9.43
N ALA A 319 -13.82 0.81 -8.25
CA ALA A 319 -15.20 0.58 -7.82
C ALA A 319 -16.16 1.70 -8.25
N GLY A 320 -15.64 2.79 -8.80
CA GLY A 320 -16.40 4.00 -9.16
C GLY A 320 -16.58 4.97 -8.01
N ASP A 321 -15.94 4.75 -6.86
CA ASP A 321 -16.00 5.65 -5.71
C ASP A 321 -14.91 6.71 -5.86
N THR A 322 -15.30 7.97 -5.73
CA THR A 322 -14.41 9.14 -5.66
C THR A 322 -13.87 9.35 -4.23
N PRO A 323 -12.88 10.24 -4.01
CA PRO A 323 -12.45 10.60 -2.66
C PRO A 323 -13.59 11.13 -1.78
N MET A 324 -14.58 11.80 -2.40
CA MET A 324 -15.79 12.27 -1.72
C MET A 324 -16.64 11.11 -1.21
N ASP A 325 -16.82 10.06 -2.03
CA ASP A 325 -17.56 8.87 -1.64
C ASP A 325 -16.86 8.16 -0.46
N CYS A 326 -15.53 8.04 -0.50
CA CYS A 326 -14.73 7.50 0.61
C CYS A 326 -14.89 8.33 1.89
N ALA A 327 -14.80 9.66 1.81
CA ALA A 327 -14.97 10.54 2.96
C ALA A 327 -16.37 10.40 3.59
N LEU A 328 -17.40 10.25 2.77
CA LEU A 328 -18.78 10.11 3.22
C LEU A 328 -19.05 8.75 3.88
N HIS A 329 -18.41 7.68 3.38
CA HIS A 329 -18.45 6.37 4.04
C HIS A 329 -17.72 6.36 5.40
N ALA A 330 -16.72 7.23 5.58
CA ALA A 330 -15.97 7.35 6.83
C ALA A 330 -16.69 8.15 7.93
N VAL A 331 -17.68 9.01 7.60
CA VAL A 331 -18.39 9.87 8.56
C VAL A 331 -18.90 9.13 9.79
N PRO A 332 -19.55 7.94 9.69
CA PRO A 332 -20.07 7.24 10.85
C PRO A 332 -18.98 6.74 11.81
N GLU A 333 -17.80 6.40 11.28
CA GLU A 333 -16.66 5.84 12.02
C GLU A 333 -15.81 6.95 12.67
N TYR A 334 -15.65 8.09 11.99
CA TYR A 334 -14.73 9.16 12.40
C TYR A 334 -15.45 10.47 12.80
N ARG A 335 -16.49 10.37 13.66
CA ARG A 335 -17.31 11.53 14.06
C ARG A 335 -16.52 12.60 14.82
N GLU A 336 -15.58 12.17 15.66
CA GLU A 336 -14.80 13.08 16.51
C GLU A 336 -13.67 13.79 15.74
N GLN A 337 -13.31 13.27 14.56
CA GLN A 337 -12.21 13.75 13.73
C GLN A 337 -12.66 14.82 12.72
N ARG A 338 -13.82 15.44 12.96
CA ARG A 338 -14.36 16.56 12.19
C ARG A 338 -14.47 16.26 10.69
N PRO A 339 -15.22 15.21 10.31
CA PRO A 339 -15.31 14.75 8.93
C PRO A 339 -15.90 15.81 7.98
N GLU A 340 -16.64 16.78 8.51
CA GLU A 340 -17.12 17.95 7.78
C GLU A 340 -16.00 18.79 7.17
N GLU A 341 -14.81 18.82 7.79
CA GLU A 341 -13.65 19.49 7.21
C GLU A 341 -13.17 18.80 5.94
N THR A 342 -13.08 17.47 5.94
CA THR A 342 -12.67 16.69 4.76
C THR A 342 -13.66 16.88 3.62
N ILE A 343 -14.97 16.86 3.92
CA ILE A 343 -16.04 17.11 2.96
C ILE A 343 -15.92 18.52 2.36
N ALA A 344 -15.79 19.55 3.19
CA ALA A 344 -15.65 20.94 2.73
C ALA A 344 -14.38 21.12 1.88
N LEU A 345 -13.26 20.50 2.28
CA LEU A 345 -12.00 20.53 1.53
C LEU A 345 -12.16 19.94 0.13
N LEU A 346 -12.78 18.77 0.01
CA LEU A 346 -13.00 18.14 -1.29
C LEU A 346 -13.89 19.00 -2.18
N LEU A 347 -14.96 19.57 -1.63
CA LEU A 347 -15.84 20.50 -2.36
C LEU A 347 -15.09 21.77 -2.81
N ASP A 348 -14.15 22.29 -2.02
CA ASP A 348 -13.30 23.44 -2.37
C ASP A 348 -12.27 23.12 -3.46
N HIS A 349 -11.95 21.84 -3.63
CA HIS A 349 -11.12 21.30 -4.69
C HIS A 349 -11.93 20.72 -5.85
N GLY A 350 -13.22 21.04 -5.94
CA GLY A 350 -14.05 20.76 -7.12
C GLY A 350 -14.65 19.35 -7.14
N ALA A 351 -14.58 18.60 -6.03
CA ALA A 351 -15.38 17.40 -5.88
C ALA A 351 -16.86 17.74 -6.01
N LEU A 352 -17.61 16.86 -6.67
CA LEU A 352 -19.06 17.01 -6.75
C LEU A 352 -19.70 16.38 -5.50
N PRO A 353 -20.82 16.94 -5.02
CA PRO A 353 -21.64 16.28 -4.02
C PRO A 353 -22.14 14.96 -4.63
N ALA A 354 -21.68 13.83 -4.11
CA ALA A 354 -22.19 12.48 -4.35
C ALA A 354 -22.43 12.07 -5.83
N HIS A 355 -21.60 11.18 -6.39
CA HIS A 355 -21.86 10.66 -7.73
C HIS A 355 -22.96 9.59 -7.70
N PRO A 356 -24.04 9.69 -8.50
CA PRO A 356 -24.96 8.57 -8.64
C PRO A 356 -24.23 7.39 -9.31
N LYS A 357 -24.14 6.24 -8.64
CA LYS A 357 -23.56 5.03 -9.24
C LYS A 357 -24.38 4.67 -10.49
N VAL A 358 -23.78 4.81 -11.68
CA VAL A 358 -24.41 4.30 -12.92
C VAL A 358 -24.48 2.79 -12.75
N GLY A 359 -25.69 2.28 -12.55
CA GLY A 359 -25.92 0.91 -12.13
C GLY A 359 -25.22 -0.12 -13.02
N LYS A 360 -24.53 -1.07 -12.39
CA LYS A 360 -24.36 -2.40 -12.99
C LYS A 360 -25.79 -2.93 -13.23
N GLY A 361 -26.11 -3.15 -14.50
CA GLY A 361 -27.46 -3.35 -14.97
C GLY A 361 -28.21 -4.47 -14.24
N VAL A 362 -29.39 -4.14 -13.75
CA VAL A 362 -30.52 -5.05 -13.85
C VAL A 362 -31.01 -4.91 -15.29
N ALA A 363 -30.76 -5.93 -16.10
CA ALA A 363 -31.28 -6.02 -17.45
C ALA A 363 -32.80 -6.05 -17.39
N GLY A 364 -33.46 -5.05 -17.98
CA GLY A 364 -34.90 -5.09 -18.21
C GLY A 364 -35.58 -3.73 -18.19
N THR A 365 -35.36 -2.90 -19.21
CA THR A 365 -36.43 -2.36 -20.08
C THR A 365 -35.85 -1.28 -21.00
N ARG A 366 -36.14 -1.43 -22.29
CA ARG A 366 -35.80 -0.49 -23.36
C ARG A 366 -36.55 0.81 -23.17
N GLY A 367 -35.84 1.93 -23.26
CA GLY A 367 -36.39 3.26 -23.47
C GLY A 367 -35.29 4.21 -23.89
N GLY A 368 -35.18 4.46 -25.20
CA GLY A 368 -34.21 5.40 -25.76
C GLY A 368 -34.50 6.85 -25.38
N GLY A 369 -33.45 7.63 -25.19
CA GLY A 369 -33.55 9.04 -24.85
C GLY A 369 -32.18 9.66 -24.60
N SER A 370 -31.45 9.91 -25.67
CA SER A 370 -30.29 10.81 -25.70
C SER A 370 -30.70 12.19 -25.19
N GLY A 371 -30.08 12.65 -24.10
CA GLY A 371 -30.34 13.97 -23.53
C GLY A 371 -29.46 14.25 -22.31
N ALA A 372 -28.17 14.50 -22.54
CA ALA A 372 -27.30 15.12 -21.54
C ALA A 372 -27.74 16.58 -21.35
N VAL A 373 -28.68 16.82 -20.44
CA VAL A 373 -28.98 18.16 -19.95
C VAL A 373 -27.96 18.49 -18.87
N ALA A 374 -26.98 19.32 -19.22
CA ALA A 374 -26.09 19.96 -18.26
C ALA A 374 -26.94 20.80 -17.29
N GLY A 375 -26.91 20.51 -15.99
CA GLY A 375 -27.46 21.44 -14.99
C GLY A 375 -28.07 20.87 -13.71
N VAL A 376 -28.29 19.56 -13.57
CA VAL A 376 -28.84 18.99 -12.33
C VAL A 376 -27.82 18.07 -11.68
N THR A 377 -27.17 18.54 -10.62
CA THR A 377 -26.41 17.69 -9.68
C THR A 377 -27.40 16.64 -9.17
N ARG A 378 -27.33 15.41 -9.69
CA ARG A 378 -28.28 14.36 -9.32
C ARG A 378 -28.03 13.97 -7.87
N LEU A 379 -29.05 14.11 -7.04
CA LEU A 379 -29.03 13.79 -5.63
C LEU A 379 -28.83 12.29 -5.40
N CYS A 380 -27.97 11.94 -4.44
CA CYS A 380 -27.85 10.56 -3.93
C CYS A 380 -28.41 10.47 -2.49
N PRO A 381 -29.68 10.09 -2.32
CA PRO A 381 -30.32 9.82 -1.02
C PRO A 381 -29.47 9.01 -0.04
N GLN A 382 -28.81 7.97 -0.55
CA GLN A 382 -28.04 7.04 0.28
C GLN A 382 -26.86 7.71 0.99
N MET A 383 -26.24 8.71 0.38
CA MET A 383 -25.06 9.37 0.94
C MET A 383 -25.41 10.42 1.99
N LEU A 384 -26.61 11.01 1.90
CA LEU A 384 -27.13 11.89 2.96
C LEU A 384 -27.42 11.09 4.24
N ARG A 385 -27.84 9.83 4.12
CA ARG A 385 -28.01 8.93 5.27
C ARG A 385 -26.69 8.65 6.00
N LEU A 386 -25.55 8.70 5.31
CA LEU A 386 -24.24 8.55 5.95
C LEU A 386 -23.87 9.79 6.79
N CYS A 387 -24.38 10.96 6.41
CA CYS A 387 -24.14 12.23 7.11
C CYS A 387 -25.20 12.58 8.15
N CYS A 388 -26.39 11.97 8.10
CA CYS A 388 -27.53 12.44 8.88
C CYS A 388 -27.34 12.31 10.40
N GLN A 389 -26.41 11.46 10.83
CA GLN A 389 -26.01 11.30 12.22
C GLN A 389 -24.89 12.27 12.66
N HIS A 390 -24.46 13.18 11.77
CA HIS A 390 -23.43 14.18 12.03
C HIS A 390 -23.87 15.54 11.42
N PRO A 391 -24.63 16.37 12.17
CA PRO A 391 -25.24 17.60 11.64
C PRO A 391 -24.29 18.53 10.90
N PRO A 392 -23.04 18.80 11.36
CA PRO A 392 -22.09 19.63 10.62
C PRO A 392 -21.75 19.09 9.23
N ALA A 393 -21.61 17.76 9.10
CA ALA A 393 -21.30 17.12 7.83
C ALA A 393 -22.51 17.16 6.89
N LEU A 394 -23.70 16.90 7.43
CA LEU A 394 -24.95 17.05 6.69
C LEU A 394 -25.14 18.50 6.23
N GLU A 395 -24.85 19.50 7.06
CA GLU A 395 -24.96 20.91 6.70
C GLU A 395 -24.07 21.26 5.51
N VAL A 396 -22.77 20.92 5.56
CA VAL A 396 -21.83 21.15 4.45
C VAL A 396 -22.33 20.50 3.17
N MET A 397 -22.83 19.26 3.27
CA MET A 397 -23.42 18.54 2.14
C MET A 397 -24.65 19.24 1.56
N LEU A 398 -25.64 19.58 2.40
CA LEU A 398 -26.86 20.28 2.00
C LEU A 398 -26.58 21.66 1.41
N ASN A 399 -25.53 22.32 1.89
CA ASN A 399 -25.09 23.62 1.40
C ASN A 399 -24.33 23.54 0.06
N ALA A 400 -23.95 22.35 -0.38
CA ALA A 400 -23.37 22.14 -1.71
C ALA A 400 -24.42 21.97 -2.82
N TYR A 401 -25.68 21.67 -2.45
CA TYR A 401 -26.79 21.57 -3.40
C TYR A 401 -27.49 22.92 -3.60
N ASP A 402 -28.01 23.15 -4.81
CA ASP A 402 -28.88 24.30 -5.12
C ASP A 402 -30.29 24.18 -4.51
N ARG A 403 -30.77 22.94 -4.32
CA ARG A 403 -32.03 22.61 -3.65
C ARG A 403 -31.82 21.52 -2.61
N VAL A 404 -32.50 21.66 -1.47
CA VAL A 404 -32.42 20.64 -0.42
C VAL A 404 -33.20 19.40 -0.87
N PRO A 405 -32.59 18.20 -0.81
CA PRO A 405 -33.25 16.91 -1.06
C PRO A 405 -34.57 16.76 -0.29
N PRO A 406 -35.55 15.99 -0.83
CA PRO A 406 -36.75 15.62 -0.09
C PRO A 406 -36.40 14.98 1.26
N ALA A 407 -37.08 15.40 2.33
CA ALA A 407 -36.78 14.98 3.71
C ALA A 407 -36.88 13.46 3.90
N GLU A 408 -37.85 12.80 3.25
CA GLU A 408 -38.06 11.34 3.27
C GLU A 408 -36.82 10.53 2.92
N SER A 409 -35.88 11.12 2.16
CA SER A 409 -34.68 10.41 1.72
C SER A 409 -33.66 10.13 2.84
N TRP A 410 -33.66 10.92 3.92
CA TRP A 410 -32.63 10.83 4.97
C TRP A 410 -33.15 11.04 6.40
N VAL A 411 -34.32 11.66 6.61
CA VAL A 411 -34.86 11.93 7.96
C VAL A 411 -35.09 10.66 8.76
N GLU A 412 -35.57 9.58 8.13
CA GLU A 412 -35.80 8.29 8.80
C GLU A 412 -34.52 7.67 9.39
N ALA A 413 -33.35 8.10 8.93
CA ALA A 413 -32.06 7.61 9.41
C ALA A 413 -31.49 8.44 10.58
N VAL A 414 -32.19 9.50 11.01
CA VAL A 414 -31.81 10.34 12.15
C VAL A 414 -32.38 9.73 13.44
N PRO A 415 -31.54 9.36 14.43
CA PRO A 415 -32.00 8.90 15.74
C PRO A 415 -32.82 9.99 16.45
N PRO A 416 -33.88 9.64 17.20
CA PRO A 416 -34.73 10.62 17.89
C PRO A 416 -33.94 11.45 18.91
N GLU A 417 -32.95 10.87 19.58
CA GLU A 417 -32.12 11.56 20.56
C GLU A 417 -31.31 12.69 19.91
N LEU A 418 -30.72 12.41 18.75
CA LEU A 418 -29.95 13.39 17.97
C LEU A 418 -30.85 14.48 17.39
N TRP A 419 -32.09 14.11 17.02
CA TRP A 419 -33.08 15.06 16.55
C TRP A 419 -33.45 16.07 17.63
N GLU A 420 -33.65 15.63 18.87
CA GLU A 420 -33.93 16.50 20.01
C GLU A 420 -32.74 17.42 20.31
N GLU A 421 -31.52 16.90 20.29
CA GLU A 421 -30.30 17.68 20.53
C GLU A 421 -30.11 18.80 19.49
N HIS A 422 -30.36 18.50 18.21
CA HIS A 422 -30.15 19.44 17.10
C HIS A 422 -31.46 19.84 16.40
N GLN A 423 -32.52 20.04 17.18
CA GLN A 423 -33.87 20.26 16.67
C GLN A 423 -33.96 21.44 15.69
N GLU A 424 -33.31 22.56 16.00
CA GLU A 424 -33.33 23.75 15.14
C GLU A 424 -32.74 23.48 13.76
N PHE A 425 -31.61 22.78 13.71
CA PHE A 425 -30.95 22.43 12.47
C PHE A 425 -31.83 21.51 11.63
N TYR A 426 -32.29 20.38 12.18
CA TYR A 426 -33.08 19.41 11.43
C TYR A 426 -34.44 19.98 11.00
N ALA A 427 -35.11 20.74 11.86
CA ALA A 427 -36.35 21.43 11.49
C ALA A 427 -36.13 22.43 10.35
N SER A 428 -35.01 23.17 10.36
CA SER A 428 -34.67 24.09 9.26
C SER A 428 -34.41 23.34 7.95
N ALA A 429 -33.68 22.23 7.99
CA ALA A 429 -33.38 21.40 6.83
C ALA A 429 -34.64 20.79 6.21
N VAL A 430 -35.54 20.24 7.03
CA VAL A 430 -36.83 19.70 6.58
C VAL A 430 -37.74 20.79 6.02
N ARG A 431 -37.81 21.96 6.67
CA ARG A 431 -38.59 23.09 6.17
C ARG A 431 -38.11 23.56 4.79
N MET A 432 -36.81 23.45 4.52
CA MET A 432 -36.21 23.84 3.24
C MET A 432 -36.23 22.73 2.18
N ALA A 433 -36.57 21.49 2.54
CA ALA A 433 -36.65 20.36 1.60
C ALA A 433 -37.62 20.67 0.45
N GLY A 434 -37.13 20.53 -0.79
CA GLY A 434 -37.91 20.81 -2.00
C GLY A 434 -38.23 22.29 -2.27
N ARG A 435 -37.86 23.23 -1.38
CA ARG A 435 -38.10 24.67 -1.56
C ARG A 435 -36.92 25.37 -2.23
N PRO A 436 -37.15 26.48 -2.97
CA PRO A 436 -36.07 27.29 -3.51
C PRO A 436 -35.28 27.95 -2.37
N ARG A 437 -33.95 27.91 -2.47
CA ARG A 437 -33.03 28.60 -1.55
C ARG A 437 -32.97 30.10 -1.85
N ARG A 438 -32.48 30.90 -0.90
CA ARG A 438 -32.26 32.35 -1.10
C ARG A 438 -31.37 32.63 -2.30
N LEU A 439 -31.55 33.78 -2.93
CA LEU A 439 -30.71 34.24 -4.05
C LEU A 439 -29.22 34.22 -3.68
N GLN A 440 -28.87 34.59 -2.44
CA GLN A 440 -27.50 34.55 -1.93
C GLN A 440 -26.91 33.14 -1.98
N HIS A 441 -27.68 32.11 -1.63
CA HIS A 441 -27.25 30.71 -1.69
C HIS A 441 -27.06 30.24 -3.12
N LEU A 442 -28.02 30.54 -4.00
CA LEU A 442 -27.94 30.22 -5.42
C LEU A 442 -26.72 30.90 -6.07
N ALA A 443 -26.42 32.14 -5.69
CA ALA A 443 -25.23 32.85 -6.12
C ALA A 443 -23.95 32.16 -5.63
N ARG A 444 -23.88 31.71 -4.37
CA ARG A 444 -22.76 30.90 -3.86
C ARG A 444 -22.56 29.63 -4.68
N VAL A 445 -23.62 28.87 -4.94
CA VAL A 445 -23.54 27.63 -5.73
C VAL A 445 -23.07 27.93 -7.16
N ALA A 446 -23.59 28.99 -7.80
CA ALA A 446 -23.19 29.40 -9.14
C ALA A 446 -21.70 29.81 -9.19
N ILE A 447 -21.23 30.61 -8.24
CA ILE A 447 -19.82 31.02 -8.14
C ILE A 447 -18.92 29.79 -7.95
N ARG A 448 -19.26 28.89 -7.02
CA ARG A 448 -18.48 27.67 -6.78
C ARG A 448 -18.44 26.75 -8.01
N ARG A 449 -19.57 26.56 -8.70
CA ARG A 449 -19.63 25.81 -9.97
C ARG A 449 -18.76 26.46 -11.05
N HIS A 450 -18.73 27.79 -11.14
CA HIS A 450 -17.91 28.51 -12.10
C HIS A 450 -16.40 28.41 -11.79
N LEU A 451 -16.02 28.45 -10.51
CA LEU A 451 -14.64 28.34 -10.07
C LEU A 451 -14.12 26.89 -10.14
N GLY A 452 -14.99 25.90 -9.92
CA GLY A 452 -14.66 24.47 -9.96
C GLY A 452 -13.56 24.11 -8.97
N ALA A 453 -12.56 23.34 -9.41
CA ALA A 453 -11.41 22.95 -8.58
C ALA A 453 -10.57 24.13 -8.07
N ARG A 454 -10.77 25.34 -8.62
CA ARG A 454 -10.05 26.55 -8.22
C ARG A 454 -10.71 27.30 -7.08
N CYS A 455 -11.80 26.80 -6.47
CA CYS A 455 -12.46 27.51 -5.37
C CYS A 455 -11.46 27.84 -4.24
N HIS A 456 -10.67 26.87 -3.79
CA HIS A 456 -9.69 27.06 -2.73
C HIS A 456 -8.63 28.17 -3.02
N THR A 457 -8.21 28.34 -4.28
CA THR A 457 -7.20 29.33 -4.69
C THR A 457 -7.79 30.66 -5.14
N ALA A 458 -8.98 30.66 -5.74
CA ALA A 458 -9.61 31.84 -6.31
C ALA A 458 -10.41 32.63 -5.29
N VAL A 459 -11.18 31.97 -4.40
CA VAL A 459 -12.02 32.63 -3.39
C VAL A 459 -11.22 33.61 -2.50
N PRO A 460 -10.01 33.27 -2.02
CA PRO A 460 -9.19 34.21 -1.24
C PRO A 460 -8.74 35.44 -2.03
N LYS A 461 -8.65 35.35 -3.36
CA LYS A 461 -8.19 36.43 -4.25
C LYS A 461 -9.31 37.34 -4.75
N LEU A 462 -10.57 36.96 -4.53
CA LEU A 462 -11.71 37.79 -4.88
C LEU A 462 -11.76 39.04 -3.97
N ALA A 463 -11.98 40.20 -4.59
CA ALA A 463 -12.20 41.48 -3.91
C ALA A 463 -13.59 41.53 -3.25
N LEU A 464 -13.90 40.53 -2.42
CA LEU A 464 -15.14 40.42 -1.66
C LEU A 464 -14.89 40.73 -0.17
N PRO A 465 -15.88 41.32 0.52
CA PRO A 465 -15.88 41.42 1.98
C PRO A 465 -15.61 40.07 2.67
N PRO A 466 -14.95 40.06 3.84
CA PRO A 466 -14.60 38.83 4.55
C PRO A 466 -15.79 37.91 4.84
N SER A 467 -16.98 38.48 5.12
CA SER A 467 -18.22 37.74 5.35
C SER A 467 -18.67 36.94 4.12
N LEU A 468 -18.66 37.56 2.94
CA LEU A 468 -19.01 36.89 1.68
C LEU A 468 -17.96 35.85 1.28
N ARG A 469 -16.67 36.14 1.53
CA ARG A 469 -15.59 35.19 1.30
C ARG A 469 -15.74 33.95 2.17
N ARG A 470 -16.02 34.14 3.47
CA ARG A 470 -16.30 33.03 4.40
C ARG A 470 -17.55 32.26 3.97
N TYR A 471 -18.62 32.95 3.57
CA TYR A 471 -19.84 32.30 3.09
C TYR A 471 -19.61 31.38 1.88
N LEU A 472 -18.72 31.78 0.96
CA LEU A 472 -18.31 30.94 -0.18
C LEU A 472 -17.58 29.67 0.26
N GLN A 473 -16.96 29.61 1.44
CA GLN A 473 -16.20 28.47 1.97
C GLN A 473 -17.04 27.48 2.79
N LEU A 474 -18.39 27.54 2.67
CA LEU A 474 -19.32 26.61 3.33
C LEU A 474 -19.13 26.55 4.87
N PRO A 475 -19.22 27.69 5.59
CA PRO A 475 -19.12 27.68 7.04
C PRO A 475 -20.33 26.96 7.63
N ILE A 476 -20.15 26.38 8.82
CA ILE A 476 -21.22 25.74 9.60
C ILE A 476 -21.95 26.85 10.37
N GLU A 477 -23.23 27.03 10.06
CA GLU A 477 -24.12 28.03 10.65
C GLU A 477 -25.10 27.39 11.65
N GLY A 478 -25.27 26.06 11.61
CA GLY A 478 -26.23 25.33 12.43
C GLY A 478 -27.66 25.38 11.88
N LEU A 479 -27.87 25.89 10.67
CA LEU A 479 -29.19 26.08 10.07
C LEU A 479 -29.13 26.18 8.54
N ILE A 480 -30.21 25.73 7.90
CA ILE A 480 -30.37 25.75 6.44
C ILE A 480 -31.35 26.87 6.06
N SER A 481 -30.86 27.84 5.28
CA SER A 481 -31.58 29.09 4.94
C SER A 481 -31.88 29.34 3.47
#